data_AF-A0A1D1VYK3-F1
#
_entry.id   AF-A0A1D1VYK3-F1
#
_cell.length_a   1.000
_cell.length_b   1.000
_cell.length_c   1.000
_cell.angle_alpha   90.00
_cell.angle_beta   90.00
_cell.angle_gamma   90.00
#
_symmetry.space_group_name_H-M   'P 1'
#
loop_
_entity.id
_entity.type
_entity.pdbx_description
1 polymer ?
#
loop_
_entity_poly.entity_id
_entity_poly.type
_entity_poly.pdbx_seq_one_letter_code
_entity_poly.pdbx_strand_id
1 'polypeptide(L)'
;MEKTINRVEYDTLTSDVRMEPTTVADMKSRWLARNGFVQSVSRLIEEYKILRNLHPLRIAIYGPPFSGKTTLARALAKDYRLPLIDVKELTETGVASLEVAVKQREDGSDGDVVAKAAEAQQVLDGITMSRAQNMGRIGDHYVMRFVKEMLDTVQCKNKGFVLDGYPESYSSAKELFEVKHGSSNETEKMEAVTSTVDHFLVPEIVFALEAPEEFLRNRMLGKPIPQSKGEPPIEVQVVQRFAEYNVIMADAEDSVLTYFDELEVPWTPIDVTRDSSDTMEHSRQTAVKRVGRPRNYPLSKPEKLQLYRGEAERRILQADAVALQQKFRTNLEDMERDRRKKQWQEDLDRIAKASQVASKSLPIPTRQYLMTFVFPLLTDALTACEAARPSDPLDFLAEYLLQNSKPLYLERRVPFKEMTAQARRKYQRKTSPREKKDGDLSGNDIHSR
;
A
#
# COMPACT_ATOMS: atom_id res chain seq x y z
N MET A 1 -2.90 48.60 -31.86
CA MET A 1 -3.16 49.99 -31.44
C MET A 1 -2.93 50.06 -29.95
N GLU A 2 -1.71 50.39 -29.52
CA GLU A 2 -1.45 50.75 -28.13
C GLU A 2 -2.16 52.07 -27.87
N LYS A 3 -3.22 52.05 -27.04
CA LYS A 3 -3.83 53.29 -26.58
C LYS A 3 -2.85 53.94 -25.63
N THR A 4 -2.13 54.95 -26.11
CA THR A 4 -1.29 55.81 -25.29
C THR A 4 -2.17 56.54 -24.30
N ILE A 5 -2.03 56.21 -23.01
CA ILE A 5 -2.74 56.89 -21.92
C ILE A 5 -2.32 58.37 -21.95
N ASN A 6 -3.30 59.27 -21.98
CA ASN A 6 -3.05 60.70 -22.01
C ASN A 6 -2.43 61.14 -20.66
N ARG A 7 -1.56 62.15 -20.66
CA ARG A 7 -0.89 62.66 -19.45
C ARG A 7 -1.87 63.05 -18.35
N VAL A 8 -3.02 63.61 -18.71
CA VAL A 8 -4.09 63.94 -17.75
C VAL A 8 -4.70 62.68 -17.13
N GLU A 9 -4.91 61.62 -17.92
CA GLU A 9 -5.43 60.35 -17.42
C GLU A 9 -4.40 59.66 -16.51
N TYR A 10 -3.12 59.73 -16.87
CA TYR A 10 -2.01 59.23 -16.06
C TYR A 10 -1.93 59.95 -14.70
N ASP A 11 -1.93 61.29 -14.72
CA ASP A 11 -1.89 62.10 -13.51
C ASP A 11 -3.14 61.87 -12.63
N THR A 12 -4.31 61.63 -13.24
CA THR A 12 -5.55 61.32 -12.51
C THR A 12 -5.50 59.92 -11.87
N LEU A 13 -4.96 58.92 -12.57
CA LEU A 13 -4.84 57.55 -12.08
C LEU A 13 -3.73 57.37 -11.03
N THR A 14 -2.72 58.25 -11.04
CA THR A 14 -1.58 58.20 -10.11
C THR A 14 -1.71 59.17 -8.94
N SER A 15 -2.75 60.00 -8.92
CA SER A 15 -2.99 60.95 -7.83
C SER A 15 -3.32 60.23 -6.52
N ASP A 16 -2.48 60.42 -5.50
CA ASP A 16 -2.69 59.90 -4.14
C ASP A 16 -3.59 60.83 -3.32
N VAL A 17 -4.83 61.04 -3.80
CA VAL A 17 -5.84 61.88 -3.15
C VAL A 17 -6.90 60.98 -2.54
N ARG A 18 -7.13 61.10 -1.23
CA ARG A 18 -8.25 60.42 -0.56
C ARG A 18 -9.57 61.03 -1.01
N MET A 19 -10.28 60.30 -1.87
CA MET A 19 -11.61 60.68 -2.35
C MET A 19 -12.69 60.12 -1.41
N GLU A 20 -13.65 60.95 -1.00
CA GLU A 20 -14.85 60.49 -0.30
C GLU A 20 -16.00 60.22 -1.29
N PRO A 21 -16.57 59.00 -1.30
CA PRO A 21 -17.61 58.63 -2.25
C PRO A 21 -19.01 59.08 -1.75
N THR A 22 -19.35 60.33 -2.03
CA THR A 22 -20.64 60.94 -1.68
C THR A 22 -21.82 60.31 -2.42
N THR A 23 -21.70 60.04 -3.73
CA THR A 23 -22.78 59.47 -4.55
C THR A 23 -23.08 58.00 -4.25
N VAL A 24 -22.10 57.24 -3.78
CA VAL A 24 -22.27 55.81 -3.43
C VAL A 24 -22.96 55.68 -2.07
N ALA A 25 -22.81 56.68 -1.18
CA ALA A 25 -23.49 56.71 0.11
C ALA A 25 -25.04 56.75 -0.03
N ASP A 26 -25.55 57.36 -1.10
CA ASP A 26 -26.98 57.48 -1.39
C ASP A 26 -27.58 56.24 -2.10
N MET A 27 -26.76 55.26 -2.47
CA MET A 27 -27.25 54.03 -3.09
C MET A 27 -28.01 53.15 -2.09
N LYS A 28 -29.16 52.61 -2.50
CA LYS A 28 -29.98 51.69 -1.67
C LYS A 28 -29.32 50.33 -1.40
N SER A 29 -28.15 50.05 -1.98
CA SER A 29 -27.41 48.81 -1.77
C SER A 29 -26.63 48.80 -0.45
N ARG A 30 -26.54 47.64 0.21
CA ARG A 30 -25.77 47.47 1.45
C ARG A 30 -24.27 47.58 1.17
N TRP A 31 -23.72 48.78 1.28
CA TRP A 31 -22.29 49.02 1.14
C TRP A 31 -21.54 48.62 2.42
N LEU A 32 -20.78 47.54 2.34
CA LEU A 32 -20.12 46.89 3.48
C LEU A 32 -18.73 47.46 3.81
N ALA A 33 -17.99 47.88 2.79
CA ALA A 33 -16.63 48.42 2.91
C ALA A 33 -16.62 49.95 2.76
N ARG A 34 -17.41 50.65 3.59
CA ARG A 34 -17.55 52.12 3.52
C ARG A 34 -16.24 52.86 3.77
N ASN A 35 -15.42 52.31 4.65
CA ASN A 35 -14.16 52.91 5.05
C ASN A 35 -12.98 52.46 4.16
N GLY A 36 -13.27 51.88 2.99
CA GLY A 36 -12.30 51.42 2.01
C GLY A 36 -11.88 49.95 2.17
N PHE A 37 -11.12 49.48 1.18
CA PHE A 37 -10.67 48.09 1.08
C PHE A 37 -9.79 47.69 2.26
N VAL A 38 -8.73 48.47 2.56
CA VAL A 38 -7.71 48.15 3.57
C VAL A 38 -8.32 47.85 4.93
N GLN A 39 -9.25 48.68 5.39
CA GLN A 39 -9.92 48.51 6.69
C GLN A 39 -10.91 47.33 6.70
N SER A 40 -11.38 46.94 5.52
CA SER A 40 -12.33 45.83 5.34
C SER A 40 -11.64 44.51 4.96
N VAL A 41 -10.30 44.47 4.85
CA VAL A 41 -9.55 43.29 4.40
C VAL A 41 -9.81 42.09 5.31
N SER A 42 -9.77 42.25 6.64
CA SER A 42 -9.97 41.14 7.58
C SER A 42 -11.32 40.47 7.36
N ARG A 43 -12.37 41.28 7.22
CA ARG A 43 -13.72 40.79 6.92
C ARG A 43 -13.79 40.12 5.55
N LEU A 44 -13.17 40.69 4.52
CA LEU A 44 -13.14 40.10 3.19
C LEU A 44 -12.41 38.76 3.18
N ILE A 45 -11.36 38.60 3.99
CA ILE A 45 -10.65 37.32 4.17
C ILE A 45 -11.59 36.30 4.80
N GLU A 46 -12.35 36.66 5.82
CA GLU A 46 -13.34 35.76 6.44
C GLU A 46 -14.45 35.37 5.47
N GLU A 47 -15.06 36.34 4.80
CA GLU A 47 -16.08 36.09 3.77
C GLU A 47 -15.53 35.19 2.65
N TYR A 48 -14.29 35.44 2.22
CA TYR A 48 -13.60 34.62 1.23
C TYR A 48 -13.38 33.18 1.72
N LYS A 49 -12.91 33.01 2.97
CA LYS A 49 -12.70 31.69 3.59
C LYS A 49 -14.01 30.91 3.67
N ILE A 50 -15.08 31.56 4.13
CA ILE A 50 -16.42 30.94 4.25
C ILE A 50 -16.95 30.54 2.86
N LEU A 51 -16.95 31.46 1.89
CA LEU A 51 -17.49 31.22 0.54
C LEU A 51 -16.73 30.14 -0.23
N ARG A 52 -15.45 29.93 0.07
CA ARG A 52 -14.61 28.91 -0.56
C ARG A 52 -14.43 27.66 0.30
N ASN A 53 -15.06 27.62 1.48
CA ASN A 53 -14.90 26.57 2.48
C ASN A 53 -13.42 26.29 2.83
N LEU A 54 -12.61 27.35 2.90
CA LEU A 54 -11.19 27.30 3.26
C LEU A 54 -11.06 27.36 4.77
N HIS A 55 -11.19 26.21 5.41
CA HIS A 55 -10.97 26.03 6.84
C HIS A 55 -9.77 25.11 7.04
N PRO A 56 -8.84 25.46 7.94
CA PRO A 56 -7.64 24.66 8.19
C PRO A 56 -8.04 23.29 8.74
N LEU A 57 -7.58 22.23 8.07
CA LEU A 57 -7.88 20.86 8.47
C LEU A 57 -6.83 20.38 9.48
N ARG A 58 -7.27 20.13 10.71
CA ARG A 58 -6.39 19.79 11.84
C ARG A 58 -6.71 18.38 12.30
N ILE A 59 -5.75 17.48 12.15
CA ILE A 59 -5.91 16.06 12.43
C ILE A 59 -4.87 15.66 13.46
N ALA A 60 -5.27 14.92 14.50
CA ALA A 60 -4.34 14.26 15.41
C ALA A 60 -4.54 12.75 15.39
N ILE A 61 -3.43 12.00 15.50
CA ILE A 61 -3.45 10.54 15.44
C ILE A 61 -2.76 9.99 16.69
N TYR A 62 -3.52 9.23 17.47
CA TYR A 62 -3.11 8.56 18.70
C TYR A 62 -3.23 7.05 18.58
N GLY A 63 -2.71 6.35 19.58
CA GLY A 63 -2.73 4.89 19.66
C GLY A 63 -1.42 4.34 20.23
N PRO A 64 -1.31 3.03 20.41
CA PRO A 64 -0.13 2.39 21.00
C PRO A 64 1.09 2.52 20.09
N PRO A 65 2.32 2.34 20.62
CA PRO A 65 3.52 2.29 19.80
C PRO A 65 3.42 1.13 18.77
N PHE A 66 4.06 1.28 17.61
CA PHE A 66 4.04 0.30 16.50
C PHE A 66 2.69 0.02 15.81
N SER A 67 1.61 0.71 16.19
CA SER A 67 0.32 0.68 15.47
C SER A 67 0.39 1.28 14.07
N GLY A 68 1.45 2.03 13.75
CA GLY A 68 1.65 2.67 12.46
C GLY A 68 1.10 4.09 12.36
N LYS A 69 0.96 4.79 13.49
CA LYS A 69 0.60 6.22 13.58
C LYS A 69 1.34 7.06 12.53
N THR A 70 2.67 7.02 12.52
CA THR A 70 3.52 7.77 11.58
C THR A 70 3.26 7.41 10.11
N THR A 71 2.93 6.14 9.81
CA THR A 71 2.60 5.71 8.44
C THR A 71 1.28 6.33 8.00
N LEU A 72 0.26 6.29 8.86
CA LEU A 72 -1.05 6.89 8.60
C LEU A 72 -0.95 8.42 8.54
N ALA A 73 -0.21 9.04 9.46
CA ALA A 73 0.02 10.47 9.54
C ALA A 73 0.65 11.00 8.25
N ARG A 74 1.73 10.34 7.78
CA ARG A 74 2.40 10.70 6.52
C ARG A 74 1.51 10.51 5.31
N ALA A 75 0.70 9.44 5.29
CA ALA A 75 -0.25 9.20 4.22
C ALA A 75 -1.32 10.31 4.16
N LEU A 76 -1.93 10.67 5.29
CA LEU A 76 -2.91 11.75 5.38
C LEU A 76 -2.30 13.13 5.08
N ALA A 77 -1.11 13.42 5.60
CA ALA A 77 -0.39 14.66 5.30
C ALA A 77 -0.15 14.81 3.79
N LYS A 78 0.18 13.71 3.10
CA LYS A 78 0.34 13.70 1.65
C LYS A 78 -0.98 13.86 0.90
N ASP A 79 -2.01 13.12 1.29
CA ASP A 79 -3.32 13.12 0.63
C ASP A 79 -4.01 14.49 0.75
N TYR A 80 -3.87 15.15 1.90
CA TYR A 80 -4.46 16.47 2.17
C TYR A 80 -3.50 17.66 2.01
N ARG A 81 -2.21 17.40 1.72
CA ARG A 81 -1.14 18.41 1.58
C ARG A 81 -0.98 19.29 2.81
N LEU A 82 -1.02 18.64 3.96
CA LEU A 82 -0.88 19.28 5.26
C LEU A 82 0.56 19.14 5.74
N PRO A 83 1.11 20.13 6.46
CA PRO A 83 2.31 19.96 7.26
C PRO A 83 2.14 18.78 8.23
N LEU A 84 3.10 17.85 8.21
CA LEU A 84 3.22 16.78 9.18
C LEU A 84 4.06 17.27 10.36
N ILE A 85 3.52 17.15 11.56
CA ILE A 85 4.23 17.44 12.80
C ILE A 85 4.65 16.10 13.40
N ASP A 86 5.83 15.63 12.99
CA ASP A 86 6.53 14.50 13.61
C ASP A 86 7.48 15.06 14.67
N VAL A 87 7.28 14.66 15.94
CA VAL A 87 8.09 15.11 17.07
C VAL A 87 9.57 14.85 16.85
N LYS A 88 9.95 13.72 16.25
CA LYS A 88 11.37 13.37 16.07
C LYS A 88 12.03 14.29 15.07
N GLU A 89 11.45 14.38 13.87
CA GLU A 89 11.96 15.25 12.80
C GLU A 89 11.96 16.72 13.24
N LEU A 90 10.94 17.13 13.99
CA LEU A 90 10.84 18.49 14.50
C LEU A 90 11.91 18.80 15.55
N THR A 91 12.15 17.90 16.51
CA THR A 91 13.19 18.11 17.53
C THR A 91 14.58 18.13 16.90
N GLU A 92 14.87 17.27 15.93
CA GLU A 92 16.14 17.27 15.19
C GLU A 92 16.33 18.56 14.39
N THR A 93 15.30 19.01 13.68
CA THR A 93 15.32 20.26 12.91
C THR A 93 15.44 21.49 13.82
N GLY A 94 14.75 21.47 14.97
CA GLY A 94 14.81 22.52 15.99
C GLY A 94 16.20 22.64 16.61
N VAL A 95 16.81 21.51 17.01
CA VAL A 95 18.18 21.47 17.52
C VAL A 95 19.17 21.97 16.46
N ALA A 96 19.07 21.51 15.22
CA ALA A 96 19.92 21.98 14.13
C ALA A 96 19.78 23.50 13.88
N SER A 97 18.55 24.03 13.97
CA SER A 97 18.29 25.47 13.81
C SER A 97 18.92 26.28 14.95
N LEU A 98 18.86 25.79 16.19
CA LEU A 98 19.53 26.39 17.33
C LEU A 98 21.07 26.36 17.17
N GLU A 99 21.64 25.26 16.68
CA GLU A 99 23.09 25.16 16.42
C GLU A 99 23.55 26.17 15.35
N VAL A 100 22.73 26.39 14.31
CA VAL A 100 22.99 27.42 13.30
C VAL A 100 22.93 28.82 13.91
N ALA A 101 21.94 29.09 14.76
CA ALA A 101 21.82 30.38 15.44
C ALA A 101 23.03 30.67 16.36
N VAL A 102 23.57 29.63 17.03
CA VAL A 102 24.80 29.75 17.82
C VAL A 102 26.02 30.04 16.94
N LYS A 103 26.17 29.38 15.80
CA LYS A 103 27.30 29.63 14.88
C LYS A 103 27.27 31.04 14.30
N GLN A 104 26.08 31.58 14.03
CA GLN A 104 25.91 32.96 13.56
C GLN A 104 26.38 34.03 14.56
N ARG A 105 26.59 33.66 15.83
CA ARG A 105 27.22 34.53 16.84
C ARG A 105 28.66 34.91 16.50
N GLU A 106 29.39 34.04 15.82
CA GLU A 106 30.80 34.27 15.49
C GLU A 106 30.95 35.26 14.30
N ASP A 107 29.94 35.33 13.43
CA ASP A 107 29.95 36.16 12.22
C ASP A 107 29.21 37.51 12.37
N GLY A 108 28.35 37.65 13.40
CA GLY A 108 27.47 38.81 13.57
C GLY A 108 28.04 39.88 14.50
N SER A 109 28.22 41.12 14.00
CA SER A 109 28.56 42.30 14.82
C SER A 109 27.33 43.01 15.41
N ASP A 110 26.13 42.46 15.22
CA ASP A 110 24.86 43.09 15.54
C ASP A 110 24.32 42.60 16.90
N GLY A 111 23.92 43.54 17.77
CA GLY A 111 23.59 43.24 19.18
C GLY A 111 22.44 42.24 19.35
N ASP A 112 21.44 42.30 18.47
CA ASP A 112 20.26 41.42 18.48
C ASP A 112 20.61 39.97 18.07
N VAL A 113 21.59 39.80 17.19
CA VAL A 113 22.06 38.46 16.77
C VAL A 113 22.81 37.78 17.91
N VAL A 114 23.62 38.55 18.65
CA VAL A 114 24.36 38.04 19.81
C VAL A 114 23.42 37.62 20.94
N ALA A 115 22.36 38.39 21.20
CA ALA A 115 21.36 38.05 22.22
C ALA A 115 20.61 36.76 21.88
N LYS A 116 20.10 36.64 20.65
CA LYS A 116 19.41 35.42 20.19
C LYS A 116 20.30 34.19 20.21
N ALA A 117 21.58 34.34 19.85
CA ALA A 117 22.52 33.23 19.90
C ALA A 117 22.83 32.79 21.34
N ALA A 118 22.90 33.72 22.30
CA ALA A 118 23.08 33.39 23.71
C ALA A 118 21.87 32.63 24.28
N GLU A 119 20.64 33.04 23.94
CA GLU A 119 19.42 32.31 24.29
C GLU A 119 19.40 30.91 23.66
N ALA A 120 19.75 30.81 22.37
CA ALA A 120 19.82 29.53 21.68
C ALA A 120 20.83 28.58 22.33
N GLN A 121 21.99 29.09 22.76
CA GLN A 121 22.99 28.31 23.49
C GLN A 121 22.45 27.78 24.81
N GLN A 122 21.79 28.62 25.62
CA GLN A 122 21.19 28.18 26.89
C GLN A 122 20.18 27.06 26.69
N VAL A 123 19.37 27.15 25.62
CA VAL A 123 18.37 26.13 25.29
C VAL A 123 19.04 24.84 24.83
N LEU A 124 20.10 24.91 24.01
CA LEU A 124 20.88 23.75 23.59
C LEU A 124 21.56 23.05 24.77
N ASP A 125 22.15 23.82 25.68
CA ASP A 125 22.77 23.28 26.89
C ASP A 125 21.72 22.56 27.75
N GLY A 126 20.54 23.19 27.91
CA GLY A 126 19.41 22.60 28.62
C GLY A 126 18.88 21.31 27.98
N ILE A 127 18.77 21.26 26.64
CA ILE A 127 18.37 20.06 25.90
C ILE A 127 19.43 18.96 26.05
N THR A 128 20.71 19.32 25.98
CA THR A 128 21.83 18.36 26.10
C THR A 128 21.88 17.75 27.50
N MET A 129 21.69 18.56 28.55
CA MET A 129 21.57 18.08 29.93
C MET A 129 20.36 17.17 30.11
N SER A 130 19.20 17.56 29.57
CA SER A 130 17.99 16.73 29.64
C SER A 130 18.19 15.39 28.92
N ARG A 131 18.86 15.39 27.77
CA ARG A 131 19.19 14.18 27.00
C ARG A 131 20.11 13.25 27.78
N ALA A 132 21.08 13.80 28.50
CA ALA A 132 21.99 13.01 29.34
C ALA A 132 21.28 12.39 30.55
N GLN A 133 20.33 13.09 31.15
CA GLN A 133 19.58 12.61 32.32
C GLN A 133 18.50 11.57 31.95
N ASN A 134 17.86 11.72 30.79
CA ASN A 134 16.70 10.91 30.39
C ASN A 134 17.03 9.81 29.37
N MET A 135 18.23 9.19 29.48
CA MET A 135 18.68 8.10 28.58
C MET A 135 18.52 8.43 27.08
N GLY A 136 18.82 9.66 26.68
CA GLY A 136 18.72 10.08 25.28
C GLY A 136 17.39 10.73 24.88
N ARG A 137 16.40 10.82 25.76
CA ARG A 137 15.12 11.52 25.52
C ARG A 137 15.21 13.00 25.88
N ILE A 138 14.53 13.83 25.09
CA ILE A 138 14.40 15.27 25.35
C ILE A 138 13.20 15.47 26.29
N GLY A 139 13.32 16.36 27.27
CA GLY A 139 12.21 16.72 28.16
C GLY A 139 11.02 17.32 27.41
N ASP A 140 9.81 16.99 27.86
CA ASP A 140 8.55 17.35 27.18
C ASP A 140 8.39 18.87 26.97
N HIS A 141 8.86 19.68 27.91
CA HIS A 141 8.79 21.14 27.83
C HIS A 141 9.56 21.72 26.63
N TYR A 142 10.69 21.11 26.23
CA TYR A 142 11.43 21.52 25.04
C TYR A 142 10.71 21.07 23.76
N VAL A 143 10.15 19.85 23.76
CA VAL A 143 9.37 19.33 22.63
C VAL A 143 8.16 20.22 22.37
N MET A 144 7.41 20.52 23.43
CA MET A 144 6.24 21.40 23.38
C MET A 144 6.58 22.78 22.81
N ARG A 145 7.73 23.36 23.18
CA ARG A 145 8.18 24.64 22.61
C ARG A 145 8.31 24.57 21.09
N PHE A 146 8.98 23.55 20.56
CA PHE A 146 9.13 23.40 19.10
C PHE A 146 7.79 23.13 18.42
N VAL A 147 6.91 22.35 19.03
CA VAL A 147 5.56 22.10 18.49
C VAL A 147 4.75 23.39 18.44
N LYS A 148 4.76 24.20 19.51
CA LYS A 148 4.08 25.52 19.55
C LYS A 148 4.59 26.45 18.45
N GLU A 149 5.91 26.52 18.25
CA GLU A 149 6.52 27.33 17.19
C GLU A 149 6.08 26.88 15.78
N MET A 150 5.99 25.57 15.55
CA MET A 150 5.47 25.04 14.28
C MET A 150 3.98 25.31 14.08
N LEU A 151 3.18 25.19 15.14
CA LEU A 151 1.75 25.49 15.08
C LEU A 151 1.49 26.98 14.81
N ASP A 152 2.38 27.86 15.30
CA ASP A 152 2.29 29.32 15.08
C ASP A 152 2.61 29.73 13.63
N THR A 153 3.28 28.87 12.87
CA THR A 153 3.70 29.13 11.49
C THR A 153 2.50 29.32 10.55
N VAL A 154 2.64 30.25 9.59
CA VAL A 154 1.61 30.61 8.59
C VAL A 154 1.08 29.40 7.81
N GLN A 155 1.90 28.38 7.59
CA GLN A 155 1.50 27.16 6.91
C GLN A 155 0.47 26.37 7.72
N CYS A 156 0.73 26.16 9.02
CA CYS A 156 -0.14 25.42 9.92
C CYS A 156 -1.44 26.19 10.20
N LYS A 157 -1.35 27.51 10.43
CA LYS A 157 -2.53 28.37 10.64
C LYS A 157 -3.49 28.41 9.44
N ASN A 158 -2.94 28.45 8.21
CA ASN A 158 -3.78 28.61 7.01
C ASN A 158 -4.23 27.29 6.39
N LYS A 159 -3.41 26.24 6.43
CA LYS A 159 -3.72 24.94 5.81
C LYS A 159 -4.25 23.92 6.82
N GLY A 160 -3.92 24.09 8.09
CA GLY A 160 -4.04 23.05 9.13
C GLY A 160 -2.78 22.20 9.23
N PHE A 161 -2.86 21.08 9.92
CA PHE A 161 -1.71 20.22 10.23
C PHE A 161 -2.16 18.78 10.52
N VAL A 162 -1.22 17.83 10.43
CA VAL A 162 -1.39 16.46 10.94
C VAL A 162 -0.38 16.24 12.05
N LEU A 163 -0.86 15.84 13.22
CA LEU A 163 -0.06 15.70 14.42
C LEU A 163 0.12 14.22 14.77
N ASP A 164 1.37 13.76 14.86
CA ASP A 164 1.73 12.35 15.03
C ASP A 164 2.01 12.01 16.50
N GLY A 165 1.02 11.47 17.20
CA GLY A 165 1.19 10.82 18.50
C GLY A 165 1.55 11.72 19.69
N TYR A 166 1.59 13.04 19.52
CA TYR A 166 1.82 14.02 20.58
C TYR A 166 0.54 14.81 20.86
N PRO A 167 0.40 15.59 21.95
CA PRO A 167 0.93 15.33 23.30
C PRO A 167 0.58 13.92 23.80
N GLU A 168 1.36 13.38 24.75
CA GLU A 168 1.19 11.99 25.23
C GLU A 168 0.33 11.87 26.51
N SER A 169 0.18 12.94 27.29
CA SER A 169 -0.58 12.99 28.56
C SER A 169 -1.59 14.16 28.55
N TYR A 170 -2.64 14.04 29.38
CA TYR A 170 -3.63 15.10 29.62
C TYR A 170 -2.98 16.42 30.00
N SER A 171 -1.98 16.37 30.90
CA SER A 171 -1.27 17.56 31.37
C SER A 171 -0.56 18.32 30.24
N SER A 172 0.17 17.61 29.39
CA SER A 172 0.84 18.15 28.19
C SER A 172 -0.18 18.67 27.16
N ALA A 173 -1.32 17.99 27.00
CA ALA A 173 -2.39 18.43 26.10
C ALA A 173 -3.00 19.75 26.56
N LYS A 174 -3.29 19.86 27.85
CA LYS A 174 -3.78 21.08 28.46
C LYS A 174 -2.82 22.24 28.25
N GLU A 175 -1.52 22.04 28.52
CA GLU A 175 -0.53 23.11 28.33
C GLU A 175 -0.32 23.48 26.85
N LEU A 176 -0.45 22.53 25.92
CA LEU A 176 -0.29 22.78 24.49
C LEU A 176 -1.44 23.59 23.90
N PHE A 177 -2.68 23.24 24.26
CA PHE A 177 -3.88 23.77 23.61
C PHE A 177 -4.59 24.90 24.38
N GLU A 178 -4.32 25.07 25.67
CA GLU A 178 -4.81 26.22 26.44
C GLU A 178 -3.87 27.43 26.26
N VAL A 179 -4.46 28.55 25.84
CA VAL A 179 -3.75 29.83 25.84
C VAL A 179 -4.01 30.53 27.17
N LYS A 180 -2.95 30.72 27.96
CA LYS A 180 -2.97 31.65 29.07
C LYS A 180 -2.91 33.06 28.49
N HIS A 181 -4.03 33.75 28.41
CA HIS A 181 -4.01 35.19 28.18
C HIS A 181 -3.31 35.86 29.36
N GLY A 182 -2.04 36.20 29.20
CA GLY A 182 -1.36 37.10 30.11
C GLY A 182 -2.04 38.46 30.02
N SER A 183 -2.87 38.82 30.99
CA SER A 183 -3.17 40.23 31.20
C SER A 183 -1.86 40.88 31.63
N SER A 184 -1.20 41.53 30.69
CA SER A 184 -0.13 42.48 30.96
C SER A 184 -0.71 43.72 31.64
N ASN A 185 -1.23 43.54 32.86
CA ASN A 185 -1.55 44.58 33.81
C ASN A 185 -1.32 43.98 35.20
N GLU A 186 -0.16 44.29 35.77
CA GLU A 186 0.12 44.14 37.19
C GLU A 186 -0.86 45.03 37.97
N THR A 187 -2.03 44.51 38.29
CA THR A 187 -2.86 45.05 39.36
C THR A 187 -3.82 43.98 39.85
N GLU A 188 -3.47 43.43 41.01
CA GLU A 188 -4.35 42.88 42.04
C GLU A 188 -5.79 42.58 41.61
N LYS A 189 -6.09 41.29 41.39
CA LYS A 189 -7.14 40.53 42.10
C LYS A 189 -7.18 39.08 41.64
N MET A 190 -7.32 38.16 42.60
CA MET A 190 -7.67 36.76 42.37
C MET A 190 -9.08 36.70 41.77
N GLU A 191 -9.20 36.82 40.46
CA GLU A 191 -10.35 36.30 39.72
C GLU A 191 -9.84 35.15 38.85
N ALA A 192 -10.59 34.04 38.87
CA ALA A 192 -10.21 32.78 38.24
C ALA A 192 -9.68 33.01 36.82
N VAL A 193 -8.46 32.58 36.56
CA VAL A 193 -7.88 32.54 35.21
C VAL A 193 -8.82 31.69 34.36
N THR A 194 -9.68 32.33 33.56
CA THR A 194 -10.48 31.64 32.56
C THR A 194 -9.54 31.22 31.45
N SER A 195 -8.98 30.01 31.54
CA SER A 195 -8.23 29.40 30.46
C SER A 195 -9.18 29.21 29.28
N THR A 196 -9.07 30.07 28.28
CA THR A 196 -9.82 29.91 27.03
C THR A 196 -9.02 29.02 26.09
N VAL A 197 -9.63 27.91 25.68
CA VAL A 197 -9.05 26.98 24.72
C VAL A 197 -8.90 27.67 23.37
N ASP A 198 -7.70 27.61 22.78
CA ASP A 198 -7.49 28.16 21.45
C ASP A 198 -8.12 27.23 20.41
N HIS A 199 -9.30 27.63 19.97
CA HIS A 199 -10.06 26.91 18.95
C HIS A 199 -9.32 26.84 17.61
N PHE A 200 -8.20 27.55 17.40
CA PHE A 200 -7.31 27.44 16.25
C PHE A 200 -6.18 26.40 16.41
N LEU A 201 -5.80 26.06 17.64
CA LEU A 201 -4.77 25.05 17.92
C LEU A 201 -5.34 23.63 18.12
N VAL A 202 -6.56 23.50 18.62
CA VAL A 202 -7.17 22.19 18.89
C VAL A 202 -7.47 21.41 17.59
N PRO A 203 -7.10 20.13 17.48
CA PRO A 203 -7.49 19.29 16.35
C PRO A 203 -9.02 19.20 16.16
N GLU A 204 -9.50 19.24 14.91
CA GLU A 204 -10.93 19.05 14.61
C GLU A 204 -11.29 17.55 14.57
N ILE A 205 -10.35 16.71 14.15
CA ILE A 205 -10.54 15.28 13.96
C ILE A 205 -9.42 14.54 14.66
N VAL A 206 -9.80 13.64 15.55
CA VAL A 206 -8.85 12.78 16.28
C VAL A 206 -9.07 11.33 15.86
N PHE A 207 -7.99 10.63 15.55
CA PHE A 207 -8.02 9.19 15.26
C PHE A 207 -7.27 8.43 16.34
N ALA A 208 -7.91 7.40 16.92
CA ALA A 208 -7.28 6.50 17.86
C ALA A 208 -7.06 5.15 17.18
N LEU A 209 -5.81 4.76 16.95
CA LEU A 209 -5.47 3.45 16.40
C LEU A 209 -5.56 2.40 17.50
N GLU A 210 -6.31 1.34 17.26
CA GLU A 210 -6.51 0.23 18.19
C GLU A 210 -5.93 -1.05 17.61
N ALA A 211 -5.16 -1.77 18.42
CA ALA A 211 -4.66 -3.09 18.09
C ALA A 211 -4.28 -3.86 19.36
N PRO A 212 -4.47 -5.19 19.39
CA PRO A 212 -3.94 -6.04 20.45
C PRO A 212 -2.41 -5.96 20.54
N GLU A 213 -1.88 -6.01 21.76
CA GLU A 213 -0.43 -5.90 21.99
C GLU A 213 0.36 -7.01 21.29
N GLU A 214 -0.17 -8.25 21.28
CA GLU A 214 0.44 -9.39 20.58
C GLU A 214 0.64 -9.12 19.08
N PHE A 215 -0.36 -8.50 18.44
CA PHE A 215 -0.29 -8.14 17.03
C PHE A 215 0.81 -7.11 16.78
N LEU A 216 0.93 -6.11 17.65
CA LEU A 216 1.93 -5.05 17.53
C LEU A 216 3.36 -5.56 17.76
N ARG A 217 3.54 -6.45 18.75
CA ARG A 217 4.81 -7.14 19.01
C ARG A 217 5.26 -7.95 17.78
N ASN A 218 4.36 -8.72 17.17
CA ASN A 218 4.65 -9.51 15.97
C ASN A 218 4.98 -8.62 14.75
N ARG A 219 4.24 -7.51 14.58
CA ARG A 219 4.49 -6.54 13.49
C ARG A 219 5.88 -5.91 13.58
N MET A 220 6.38 -5.70 14.80
CA MET A 220 7.73 -5.19 15.04
C MET A 220 8.81 -6.22 14.67
N LEU A 221 8.68 -7.47 15.15
CA LEU A 221 9.65 -8.53 14.88
C LEU A 221 9.85 -8.79 13.38
N GLY A 222 8.83 -8.50 12.56
CA GLY A 222 8.89 -8.62 11.11
C GLY A 222 9.67 -7.52 10.36
N LYS A 223 10.05 -6.40 11.01
CA LYS A 223 10.77 -5.30 10.34
C LYS A 223 12.24 -5.21 10.81
N PRO A 224 13.22 -5.28 9.90
CA PRO A 224 14.61 -4.98 10.24
C PRO A 224 14.75 -3.47 10.46
N ILE A 225 15.05 -3.08 11.69
CA ILE A 225 15.27 -1.67 12.06
C ILE A 225 16.78 -1.45 12.21
N PRO A 226 17.36 -0.38 11.63
CA PRO A 226 18.77 -0.06 11.83
C PRO A 226 19.05 0.19 13.31
N GLN A 227 19.95 -0.59 13.91
CA GLN A 227 20.44 -0.35 15.26
C GLN A 227 21.42 0.83 15.23
N SER A 228 21.13 1.90 15.97
CA SER A 228 22.12 2.95 16.27
C SER A 228 23.12 2.41 17.30
N LYS A 229 24.40 2.76 17.16
CA LYS A 229 25.44 2.31 18.09
C LYS A 229 25.22 2.99 19.45
N GLY A 230 24.93 2.20 20.49
CA GLY A 230 24.88 2.67 21.89
C GLY A 230 23.50 2.62 22.55
N GLU A 231 22.45 2.24 21.82
CA GLU A 231 21.11 2.10 22.38
C GLU A 231 20.85 0.69 22.93
N PRO A 232 20.01 0.55 23.98
CA PRO A 232 19.59 -0.76 24.48
C PRO A 232 18.87 -1.55 23.38
N PRO A 233 18.89 -2.90 23.44
CA PRO A 233 18.22 -3.76 22.48
C PRO A 233 16.78 -3.28 22.24
N ILE A 234 16.37 -3.24 20.98
CA ILE A 234 15.12 -2.58 20.58
C ILE A 234 13.90 -3.16 21.30
N GLU A 235 13.93 -4.46 21.58
CA GLU A 235 12.91 -5.19 22.35
C GLU A 235 12.70 -4.58 23.75
N VAL A 236 13.77 -4.14 24.42
CA VAL A 236 13.70 -3.50 25.74
C VAL A 236 13.04 -2.13 25.63
N GLN A 237 13.43 -1.32 24.63
CA GLN A 237 12.82 0.00 24.41
C GLN A 237 11.33 -0.12 24.08
N VAL A 238 10.94 -1.16 23.35
CA VAL A 238 9.56 -1.40 22.96
C VAL A 238 8.72 -1.77 24.17
N VAL A 239 9.19 -2.73 24.97
CA VAL A 239 8.51 -3.13 26.21
C VAL A 239 8.36 -1.93 27.15
N GLN A 240 9.40 -1.09 27.27
CA GLN A 240 9.32 0.15 28.04
C GLN A 240 8.26 1.11 27.49
N ARG A 241 8.24 1.37 26.18
CA ARG A 241 7.22 2.25 25.56
C ARG A 241 5.80 1.71 25.68
N PHE A 242 5.61 0.40 25.61
CA PHE A 242 4.31 -0.22 25.87
C PHE A 242 3.91 -0.08 27.34
N ALA A 243 4.84 -0.29 28.27
CA ALA A 243 4.57 -0.09 29.69
C ALA A 243 4.19 1.36 30.01
N GLU A 244 4.96 2.33 29.49
CA GLU A 244 4.66 3.76 29.61
C GLU A 244 3.27 4.08 29.06
N TYR A 245 2.97 3.64 27.83
CA TYR A 245 1.67 3.84 27.22
C TYR A 245 0.53 3.21 28.03
N ASN A 246 0.72 2.00 28.53
CA ASN A 246 -0.29 1.30 29.33
C ASN A 246 -0.52 1.98 30.68
N VAL A 247 0.52 2.57 31.29
CA VAL A 247 0.36 3.36 32.54
C VAL A 247 -0.50 4.60 32.28
N ILE A 248 -0.20 5.36 31.22
CA ILE A 248 -0.97 6.56 30.86
C ILE A 248 -2.41 6.19 30.49
N MET A 249 -2.62 5.11 29.74
CA MET A 249 -3.97 4.66 29.37
C MET A 249 -4.75 4.01 30.52
N ALA A 250 -4.06 3.43 31.52
CA ALA A 250 -4.70 2.86 32.70
C ALA A 250 -5.25 3.93 33.63
N ASP A 251 -4.59 5.09 33.69
CA ASP A 251 -5.11 6.26 34.37
C ASP A 251 -6.06 7.02 33.43
N ALA A 252 -7.36 6.72 33.55
CA ALA A 252 -8.39 7.32 32.69
C ALA A 252 -8.41 8.86 32.78
N GLU A 253 -7.94 9.46 33.88
CA GLU A 253 -7.88 10.91 34.05
C GLU A 253 -6.68 11.54 33.34
N ASP A 254 -5.58 10.80 33.14
CA ASP A 254 -4.37 11.32 32.48
C ASP A 254 -4.30 11.02 30.97
N SER A 255 -5.31 10.33 30.44
CA SER A 255 -5.40 10.04 29.00
C SER A 255 -5.73 11.29 28.19
N VAL A 256 -4.98 11.49 27.10
CA VAL A 256 -5.22 12.57 26.13
C VAL A 256 -6.59 12.47 25.47
N LEU A 257 -7.14 11.26 25.34
CA LEU A 257 -8.49 11.08 24.78
C LEU A 257 -9.56 11.67 25.70
N THR A 258 -9.38 11.54 27.02
CA THR A 258 -10.26 12.15 28.03
C THR A 258 -10.26 13.67 27.92
N TYR A 259 -9.09 14.29 27.66
CA TYR A 259 -9.00 15.72 27.38
C TYR A 259 -9.84 16.13 26.15
N PHE A 260 -9.80 15.35 25.07
CA PHE A 260 -10.61 15.65 23.88
C PHE A 260 -12.10 15.43 24.10
N ASP A 261 -12.48 14.46 24.94
CA ASP A 261 -13.87 14.24 25.33
C ASP A 261 -14.40 15.43 26.16
N GLU A 262 -13.60 15.99 27.08
CA GLU A 262 -13.93 17.22 27.82
C GLU A 262 -14.11 18.44 26.90
N LEU A 263 -13.36 18.50 25.80
CA LEU A 263 -13.47 19.54 24.78
C LEU A 263 -14.58 19.26 23.74
N GLU A 264 -15.35 18.19 23.89
CA GLU A 264 -16.37 17.74 22.94
C GLU A 264 -15.83 17.50 21.52
N VAL A 265 -14.54 17.14 21.40
CA VAL A 265 -13.89 16.83 20.12
C VAL A 265 -14.05 15.33 19.82
N PRO A 266 -14.77 14.96 18.74
CA PRO A 266 -15.03 13.56 18.46
C PRO A 266 -13.78 12.84 17.96
N TRP A 267 -13.33 11.82 18.70
CA TRP A 267 -12.31 10.88 18.24
C TRP A 267 -12.95 9.65 17.56
N THR A 268 -12.22 9.02 16.64
CA THR A 268 -12.68 7.85 15.89
C THR A 268 -11.70 6.68 16.08
N PRO A 269 -12.13 5.54 16.64
CA PRO A 269 -11.30 4.36 16.73
C PRO A 269 -11.08 3.73 15.34
N ILE A 270 -9.85 3.32 15.05
CA ILE A 270 -9.47 2.61 13.83
C ILE A 270 -8.75 1.33 14.22
N ASP A 271 -9.39 0.20 13.91
CA ASP A 271 -8.85 -1.13 14.12
C ASP A 271 -7.76 -1.45 13.07
N VAL A 272 -6.51 -1.51 13.51
CA VAL A 272 -5.34 -1.75 12.66
C VAL A 272 -5.20 -3.23 12.27
N THR A 273 -5.87 -4.16 12.96
CA THR A 273 -5.75 -5.61 12.66
C THR A 273 -6.29 -5.97 11.28
N ARG A 274 -7.17 -5.12 10.73
CA ARG A 274 -7.76 -5.27 9.39
C ARG A 274 -6.80 -4.90 8.26
N ASP A 275 -5.68 -4.25 8.57
CA ASP A 275 -4.69 -3.87 7.57
C ASP A 275 -3.68 -4.98 7.30
N SER A 276 -3.83 -5.66 6.17
CA SER A 276 -2.84 -6.63 5.68
C SER A 276 -1.69 -5.97 4.90
N SER A 277 -1.88 -4.74 4.41
CA SER A 277 -0.87 -4.00 3.64
C SER A 277 0.11 -3.26 4.55
N ASP A 278 1.39 -3.23 4.20
CA ASP A 278 2.40 -2.43 4.94
C ASP A 278 2.09 -0.93 4.94
N THR A 279 1.34 -0.44 3.94
CA THR A 279 0.94 0.96 3.75
C THR A 279 -0.35 1.35 4.48
N MET A 280 -0.95 0.48 5.28
CA MET A 280 -2.18 0.73 6.06
C MET A 280 -3.35 1.29 5.23
N GLU A 281 -3.64 0.64 4.10
CA GLU A 281 -4.60 1.13 3.12
C GLU A 281 -6.05 1.19 3.68
N HIS A 282 -6.47 0.22 4.49
CA HIS A 282 -7.82 0.19 5.07
C HIS A 282 -7.98 1.27 6.15
N SER A 283 -7.01 1.43 7.05
CA SER A 283 -6.99 2.55 8.01
C SER A 283 -7.04 3.89 7.29
N ARG A 284 -6.24 4.05 6.23
CA ARG A 284 -6.22 5.28 5.42
C ARG A 284 -7.58 5.56 4.79
N GLN A 285 -8.22 4.57 4.18
CA GLN A 285 -9.54 4.74 3.58
C GLN A 285 -10.61 5.10 4.63
N THR A 286 -10.53 4.50 5.81
CA THR A 286 -11.44 4.81 6.93
C THR A 286 -11.27 6.26 7.40
N ALA A 287 -10.03 6.70 7.59
CA ALA A 287 -9.71 8.07 7.94
C ALA A 287 -10.18 9.06 6.85
N VAL A 288 -9.91 8.76 5.58
CA VAL A 288 -10.35 9.60 4.44
C VAL A 288 -11.87 9.71 4.35
N LYS A 289 -12.61 8.63 4.62
CA LYS A 289 -14.08 8.67 4.68
C LYS A 289 -14.58 9.61 5.78
N ARG A 290 -13.93 9.64 6.94
CA ARG A 290 -14.29 10.49 8.08
C ARG A 290 -13.92 11.96 7.89
N VAL A 291 -12.78 12.23 7.24
CA VAL A 291 -12.31 13.60 6.94
C VAL A 291 -13.09 14.22 5.78
N GLY A 292 -13.34 13.43 4.73
CA GLY A 292 -14.04 13.89 3.53
C GLY A 292 -13.10 14.51 2.49
N ARG A 293 -13.63 15.44 1.69
CA ARG A 293 -12.85 16.08 0.61
C ARG A 293 -11.86 17.08 1.21
N PRO A 294 -10.64 17.23 0.64
CA PRO A 294 -9.71 18.27 1.06
C PRO A 294 -10.36 19.67 1.01
N ARG A 295 -10.20 20.42 2.09
CA ARG A 295 -10.73 21.80 2.25
C ARG A 295 -9.74 22.88 1.80
N ASN A 296 -8.55 22.47 1.36
CA ASN A 296 -7.49 23.37 0.90
C ASN A 296 -7.65 23.73 -0.59
N TYR A 297 -6.90 24.75 -1.03
CA TYR A 297 -6.88 25.15 -2.43
C TYR A 297 -6.58 23.96 -3.35
N PRO A 298 -7.35 23.78 -4.44
CA PRO A 298 -7.03 22.78 -5.44
C PRO A 298 -5.68 23.12 -6.10
N LEU A 299 -5.01 22.09 -6.60
CA LEU A 299 -3.75 22.25 -7.34
C LEU A 299 -3.86 23.35 -8.39
N SER A 300 -2.80 24.16 -8.47
CA SER A 300 -2.60 25.06 -9.60
C SER A 300 -2.53 24.26 -10.92
N LYS A 301 -2.97 24.87 -12.03
CA LYS A 301 -2.90 24.25 -13.37
C LYS A 301 -1.51 23.66 -13.70
N PRO A 302 -0.39 24.37 -13.49
CA PRO A 302 0.96 23.81 -13.66
C PRO A 302 1.24 22.61 -12.75
N GLU A 303 0.85 22.63 -11.47
CA GLU A 303 1.05 21.50 -10.56
C GLU A 303 0.28 20.25 -11.01
N LYS A 304 -0.96 20.42 -11.51
CA LYS A 304 -1.74 19.32 -12.08
C LYS A 304 -1.01 18.70 -13.26
N LEU A 305 -0.48 19.54 -14.16
CA LEU A 305 0.24 19.07 -15.33
C LEU A 305 1.51 18.30 -14.95
N GLN A 306 2.26 18.76 -13.94
CA GLN A 306 3.43 18.05 -13.44
C GLN A 306 3.06 16.70 -12.82
N LEU A 307 1.99 16.63 -12.03
CA LEU A 307 1.52 15.34 -11.51
C LEU A 307 1.11 14.38 -12.63
N TYR A 308 0.36 14.85 -13.62
CA TYR A 308 -0.03 14.00 -14.75
C TYR A 308 1.18 13.52 -15.55
N ARG A 309 2.21 14.36 -15.71
CA ARG A 309 3.48 13.94 -16.33
C ARG A 309 4.17 12.85 -15.51
N GLY A 310 4.32 13.06 -14.21
CA GLY A 310 4.95 12.07 -13.33
C GLY A 310 4.16 10.75 -13.25
N GLU A 311 2.83 10.80 -13.24
CA GLU A 311 1.99 9.59 -13.31
C GLU A 311 2.13 8.86 -14.65
N ALA A 312 2.18 9.60 -15.77
CA ALA A 312 2.41 9.02 -17.08
C ALA A 312 3.79 8.34 -17.16
N GLU A 313 4.84 9.00 -16.67
CA GLU A 313 6.20 8.44 -16.60
C GLU A 313 6.23 7.17 -15.73
N ARG A 314 5.57 7.17 -14.56
CA ARG A 314 5.49 5.96 -13.71
C ARG A 314 4.76 4.82 -14.39
N ARG A 315 3.69 5.11 -15.15
CA ARG A 315 2.96 4.09 -15.92
C ARG A 315 3.82 3.50 -17.03
N ILE A 316 4.59 4.34 -17.73
CA ILE A 316 5.54 3.88 -18.75
C ILE A 316 6.59 2.97 -18.10
N LEU A 317 7.21 3.42 -17.00
CA LEU A 317 8.23 2.64 -16.28
C LEU A 317 7.70 1.28 -15.80
N GLN A 318 6.48 1.24 -15.27
CA GLN A 318 5.83 0.00 -14.85
C GLN A 318 5.52 -0.92 -16.03
N ALA A 319 5.03 -0.37 -17.15
CA ALA A 319 4.78 -1.12 -18.36
C ALA A 319 6.07 -1.73 -18.93
N ASP A 320 7.16 -0.96 -18.96
CA ASP A 320 8.48 -1.43 -19.39
C ASP A 320 9.01 -2.55 -18.48
N ALA A 321 8.86 -2.41 -17.16
CA ALA A 321 9.26 -3.45 -16.21
C ALA A 321 8.47 -4.76 -16.42
N VAL A 322 7.16 -4.67 -16.62
CA VAL A 322 6.30 -5.84 -16.91
C VAL A 322 6.68 -6.45 -18.27
N ALA A 323 6.93 -5.63 -19.29
CA ALA A 323 7.34 -6.10 -20.61
C ALA A 323 8.69 -6.81 -20.56
N LEU A 324 9.65 -6.30 -19.78
CA LEU A 324 10.94 -6.95 -19.57
C LEU A 324 10.78 -8.32 -18.89
N GLN A 325 9.97 -8.39 -17.83
CA GLN A 325 9.67 -9.65 -17.14
C GLN A 325 8.98 -10.66 -18.07
N GLN A 326 8.03 -10.21 -18.89
CA GLN A 326 7.36 -11.07 -19.87
C GLN A 326 8.34 -11.59 -20.93
N LYS A 327 9.19 -10.71 -21.50
CA LYS A 327 10.24 -11.12 -22.45
C LYS A 327 11.19 -12.15 -21.83
N PHE A 328 11.58 -11.95 -20.58
CA PHE A 328 12.41 -12.92 -19.87
C PHE A 328 11.71 -14.28 -19.72
N ARG A 329 10.42 -14.28 -19.35
CA ARG A 329 9.63 -15.51 -19.23
C ARG A 329 9.44 -16.22 -20.58
N THR A 330 9.13 -15.49 -21.65
CA THR A 330 8.96 -16.08 -22.99
C THR A 330 10.27 -16.69 -23.50
N ASN A 331 11.40 -16.01 -23.28
CA ASN A 331 12.71 -16.54 -23.67
C ASN A 331 13.02 -17.87 -22.96
N LEU A 332 12.68 -17.99 -21.67
CA LEU A 332 12.83 -19.24 -20.94
C LEU A 332 11.91 -20.34 -21.51
N GLU A 333 10.64 -20.03 -21.78
CA GLU A 333 9.70 -20.97 -22.40
C GLU A 333 10.15 -21.43 -23.79
N ASP A 334 10.69 -20.53 -24.60
CA ASP A 334 11.18 -20.83 -25.94
C ASP A 334 12.45 -21.70 -25.89
N MET A 335 13.38 -21.42 -24.97
CA MET A 335 14.52 -22.32 -24.72
C MET A 335 14.07 -23.73 -24.32
N GLU A 336 13.04 -23.85 -23.48
CA GLU A 336 12.47 -25.16 -23.14
C GLU A 336 11.81 -25.84 -24.33
N ARG A 337 11.03 -25.10 -25.14
CA ARG A 337 10.39 -25.63 -26.36
C ARG A 337 11.43 -26.15 -27.33
N ASP A 338 12.51 -25.41 -27.55
CA ASP A 338 13.58 -25.83 -28.45
C ASP A 338 14.32 -27.06 -27.93
N ARG A 339 14.53 -27.16 -26.61
CA ARG A 339 15.05 -28.39 -26.00
C ARG A 339 14.13 -29.58 -26.25
N ARG A 340 12.81 -29.43 -26.05
CA ARG A 340 11.83 -30.49 -26.31
C ARG A 340 11.78 -30.88 -27.79
N LYS A 341 11.86 -29.91 -28.71
CA LYS A 341 11.91 -30.17 -30.16
C LYS A 341 13.15 -30.97 -30.54
N LYS A 342 14.34 -30.61 -30.02
CA LYS A 342 15.58 -31.36 -30.26
C LYS A 342 15.47 -32.80 -29.77
N GLN A 343 14.96 -33.00 -28.55
CA GLN A 343 14.72 -34.34 -28.00
C GLN A 343 13.74 -35.15 -28.87
N TRP A 344 12.64 -34.52 -29.29
CA TRP A 344 11.66 -35.16 -30.18
C TRP A 344 12.26 -35.53 -31.55
N GLN A 345 13.11 -34.67 -32.12
CA GLN A 345 13.82 -34.97 -33.36
C GLN A 345 14.78 -36.15 -33.19
N GLU A 346 15.56 -36.18 -32.12
CA GLU A 346 16.45 -37.32 -31.80
C GLU A 346 15.66 -38.63 -31.64
N ASP A 347 14.51 -38.58 -30.99
CA ASP A 347 13.63 -39.74 -30.83
C ASP A 347 13.02 -40.20 -32.17
N LEU A 348 12.59 -39.27 -33.02
CA LEU A 348 12.11 -39.59 -34.38
C LEU A 348 13.21 -40.24 -35.22
N ASP A 349 14.44 -39.73 -35.17
CA ASP A 349 15.57 -40.31 -35.89
C ASP A 349 15.90 -41.72 -35.39
N ARG A 350 15.80 -41.97 -34.08
CA ARG A 350 15.94 -43.31 -33.49
C ARG A 350 14.86 -44.26 -34.02
N ILE A 351 13.60 -43.82 -34.04
CA ILE A 351 12.48 -44.62 -34.58
C ILE A 351 12.67 -44.88 -36.08
N ALA A 352 13.09 -43.88 -36.86
CA ALA A 352 13.32 -44.02 -38.29
C ALA A 352 14.44 -45.03 -38.57
N LYS A 353 15.56 -44.96 -37.85
CA LYS A 353 16.65 -45.94 -37.95
C LYS A 353 16.17 -47.35 -37.56
N ALA A 354 15.44 -47.49 -36.46
CA ALA A 354 14.88 -48.77 -36.03
C ALA A 354 13.89 -49.35 -37.07
N SER A 355 13.02 -48.51 -37.62
CA SER A 355 12.08 -48.89 -38.68
C SER A 355 12.80 -49.27 -39.97
N GLN A 356 13.90 -48.60 -40.33
CA GLN A 356 14.69 -48.93 -41.51
C GLN A 356 15.41 -50.26 -41.33
N VAL A 357 15.96 -50.54 -40.15
CA VAL A 357 16.55 -51.86 -39.83
C VAL A 357 15.47 -52.94 -39.89
N ALA A 358 14.30 -52.71 -39.30
CA ALA A 358 13.15 -53.62 -39.36
C ALA A 358 12.60 -53.79 -40.79
N SER A 359 12.72 -52.78 -41.66
CA SER A 359 12.34 -52.88 -43.06
C SER A 359 13.39 -53.63 -43.88
N LYS A 360 14.68 -53.50 -43.57
CA LYS A 360 15.77 -54.25 -44.21
C LYS A 360 15.72 -55.73 -43.86
N SER A 361 15.21 -56.10 -42.69
CA SER A 361 14.64 -57.42 -42.45
C SER A 361 13.28 -57.53 -43.16
N LEU A 362 13.32 -57.55 -44.49
CA LEU A 362 12.15 -57.63 -45.36
C LEU A 362 11.39 -58.96 -45.16
N PRO A 363 10.10 -59.01 -45.56
CA PRO A 363 9.14 -60.01 -45.14
C PRO A 363 9.64 -61.39 -45.51
N ILE A 364 9.43 -62.36 -44.62
CA ILE A 364 9.61 -63.78 -44.91
C ILE A 364 9.02 -64.01 -46.31
N PRO A 365 9.82 -64.39 -47.32
CA PRO A 365 9.32 -64.57 -48.68
C PRO A 365 8.06 -65.42 -48.62
N THR A 366 7.00 -65.10 -49.35
CA THR A 366 5.68 -65.74 -49.20
C THR A 366 5.81 -67.28 -49.19
N ARG A 367 6.76 -67.81 -49.97
CA ARG A 367 7.15 -69.22 -49.96
C ARG A 367 7.65 -69.73 -48.60
N GLN A 368 8.54 -69.02 -47.91
CA GLN A 368 9.06 -69.43 -46.61
C GLN A 368 8.02 -69.26 -45.50
N TYR A 369 7.15 -68.24 -45.57
CA TYR A 369 6.03 -68.12 -44.64
C TYR A 369 5.05 -69.29 -44.81
N LEU A 370 4.71 -69.60 -46.06
CA LEU A 370 3.91 -70.77 -46.40
C LEU A 370 4.59 -72.06 -45.89
N MET A 371 5.89 -72.24 -46.15
CA MET A 371 6.64 -73.44 -45.74
C MET A 371 6.73 -73.61 -44.22
N THR A 372 6.83 -72.52 -43.45
CA THR A 372 7.01 -72.59 -42.00
C THR A 372 5.69 -72.65 -41.24
N PHE A 373 4.67 -71.90 -41.68
CA PHE A 373 3.45 -71.71 -40.89
C PHE A 373 2.20 -72.37 -41.50
N VAL A 374 2.15 -72.55 -42.83
CA VAL A 374 0.95 -73.08 -43.51
C VAL A 374 1.13 -74.54 -43.91
N PHE A 375 2.30 -74.90 -44.45
CA PHE A 375 2.59 -76.24 -44.96
C PHE A 375 2.53 -77.33 -43.89
N PRO A 376 3.13 -77.18 -42.68
CA PRO A 376 3.07 -78.23 -41.66
C PRO A 376 1.62 -78.52 -41.22
N LEU A 377 0.83 -77.46 -41.06
CA LEU A 377 -0.58 -77.58 -40.70
C LEU A 377 -1.40 -78.24 -41.82
N LEU A 378 -1.11 -77.90 -43.08
CA LEU A 378 -1.77 -78.48 -44.25
C LEU A 378 -1.37 -79.96 -44.43
N THR A 379 -0.11 -80.33 -44.20
CA THR A 379 0.35 -81.72 -44.26
C THR A 379 -0.27 -82.56 -43.14
N ASP A 380 -0.39 -82.01 -41.93
CA ASP A 380 -1.07 -82.68 -40.82
C ASP A 380 -2.57 -82.85 -41.12
N ALA A 381 -3.22 -81.84 -41.71
CA ALA A 381 -4.62 -81.93 -42.14
C ALA A 381 -4.82 -83.00 -43.23
N LEU A 382 -3.92 -83.06 -44.22
CA LEU A 382 -3.99 -84.02 -45.31
C LEU A 382 -3.74 -85.46 -44.84
N THR A 383 -2.76 -85.67 -43.96
CA THR A 383 -2.50 -86.99 -43.35
C THR A 383 -3.65 -87.43 -42.43
N ALA A 384 -4.24 -86.51 -41.67
CA ALA A 384 -5.44 -86.79 -40.87
C ALA A 384 -6.66 -87.14 -41.75
N CYS A 385 -6.83 -86.46 -42.89
CA CYS A 385 -7.88 -86.76 -43.86
C CYS A 385 -7.70 -88.14 -44.51
N GLU A 386 -6.45 -88.50 -44.84
CA GLU A 386 -6.12 -89.82 -45.40
C GLU A 386 -6.42 -90.94 -44.40
N ALA A 387 -6.15 -90.73 -43.11
CA ALA A 387 -6.44 -91.68 -42.05
C ALA A 387 -7.94 -91.82 -41.75
N ALA A 388 -8.70 -90.72 -41.78
CA ALA A 388 -10.12 -90.71 -41.41
C ALA A 388 -11.06 -91.18 -42.54
N ARG A 389 -10.63 -91.10 -43.81
CA ARG A 389 -11.44 -91.38 -45.03
C ARG A 389 -12.89 -90.87 -44.94
N PRO A 390 -13.09 -89.56 -44.69
CA PRO A 390 -14.42 -88.97 -44.61
C PRO A 390 -15.13 -88.98 -45.97
N SER A 391 -16.47 -88.97 -45.95
CA SER A 391 -17.32 -88.97 -47.14
C SER A 391 -17.13 -87.73 -48.02
N ASP A 392 -16.79 -86.60 -47.39
CA ASP A 392 -16.36 -85.36 -48.04
C ASP A 392 -14.99 -84.93 -47.50
N PRO A 393 -13.91 -85.09 -48.28
CA PRO A 393 -12.56 -84.74 -47.85
C PRO A 393 -12.31 -83.23 -47.80
N LEU A 394 -13.08 -82.41 -48.52
CA LEU A 394 -12.88 -80.95 -48.56
C LEU A 394 -13.39 -80.28 -47.28
N ASP A 395 -14.57 -80.67 -46.83
CA ASP A 395 -15.21 -80.08 -45.64
C ASP A 395 -14.43 -80.45 -44.37
N PHE A 396 -13.95 -81.69 -44.29
CA PHE A 396 -13.08 -82.16 -43.20
C PHE A 396 -11.76 -81.39 -43.13
N LEU A 397 -11.14 -81.12 -44.28
CA LEU A 397 -9.88 -80.37 -44.33
C LEU A 397 -10.07 -78.92 -43.89
N ALA A 398 -11.17 -78.28 -44.30
CA ALA A 398 -11.51 -76.91 -43.92
C ALA A 398 -11.75 -76.80 -42.41
N GLU A 399 -12.54 -77.72 -41.83
CA GLU A 399 -12.81 -77.74 -40.39
C GLU A 399 -11.53 -77.99 -39.57
N TYR A 400 -10.68 -78.92 -40.03
CA TYR A 400 -9.41 -79.22 -39.37
C TYR A 400 -8.43 -78.03 -39.39
N LEU A 401 -8.34 -77.32 -40.51
CA LEU A 401 -7.50 -76.12 -40.62
C LEU A 401 -8.05 -74.98 -39.75
N LEU A 402 -9.36 -74.79 -39.69
CA LEU A 402 -9.99 -73.78 -38.85
C LEU A 402 -9.77 -74.03 -37.36
N GLN A 403 -9.97 -75.27 -36.89
CA GLN A 403 -9.79 -75.62 -35.47
C GLN A 403 -8.33 -75.51 -35.02
N ASN A 404 -7.37 -75.85 -35.89
CA ASN A 404 -5.95 -75.87 -35.53
C ASN A 404 -5.19 -74.60 -35.95
N SER A 405 -5.81 -73.69 -36.71
CA SER A 405 -5.22 -72.38 -37.00
C SER A 405 -5.26 -71.48 -35.76
N LYS A 406 -4.08 -71.12 -35.24
CA LYS A 406 -3.98 -70.07 -34.21
C LYS A 406 -4.14 -68.70 -34.89
N PRO A 407 -5.13 -67.86 -34.53
CA PRO A 407 -5.30 -66.57 -35.18
C PRO A 407 -4.16 -65.61 -34.79
N LEU A 408 -3.29 -65.29 -35.73
CA LEU A 408 -2.08 -64.46 -35.54
C LEU A 408 -2.34 -63.03 -35.04
N TYR A 409 -3.59 -62.55 -35.05
CA TYR A 409 -3.96 -61.23 -34.51
C TYR A 409 -4.20 -61.23 -32.99
N LEU A 410 -4.27 -62.40 -32.34
CA LEU A 410 -4.41 -62.51 -30.88
C LEU A 410 -3.08 -62.50 -30.11
N GLU A 411 -1.95 -62.74 -30.79
CA GLU A 411 -0.62 -62.76 -30.15
C GLU A 411 0.04 -61.39 -29.99
N ARG A 412 -0.43 -60.33 -30.69
CA ARG A 412 0.00 -58.95 -30.38
C ARG A 412 -0.73 -58.39 -29.17
N ARG A 413 -0.64 -59.05 -28.01
CA ARG A 413 -0.66 -58.33 -26.74
C ARG A 413 0.71 -57.68 -26.57
N VAL A 414 0.84 -56.43 -26.99
CA VAL A 414 2.03 -55.63 -26.66
C VAL A 414 2.18 -55.68 -25.14
N PRO A 415 3.30 -56.19 -24.58
CA PRO A 415 3.51 -56.23 -23.15
C PRO A 415 3.29 -54.83 -22.56
N PHE A 416 2.63 -54.72 -21.41
CA PHE A 416 2.29 -53.44 -20.76
C PHE A 416 3.50 -52.47 -20.62
N LYS A 417 4.71 -53.05 -20.57
CA LYS A 417 5.99 -52.32 -20.52
C LYS A 417 6.35 -51.57 -21.80
N GLU A 418 5.88 -51.97 -22.98
CA GLU A 418 6.28 -51.35 -24.26
C GLU A 418 5.29 -50.30 -24.80
N MET A 419 4.18 -50.08 -24.09
CA MET A 419 3.21 -49.05 -24.46
C MET A 419 3.72 -47.64 -24.13
N THR A 420 3.60 -46.70 -25.08
CA THR A 420 3.80 -45.26 -24.82
C THR A 420 2.87 -44.77 -23.71
N ALA A 421 3.30 -43.78 -22.93
CA ALA A 421 2.56 -43.29 -21.76
C ALA A 421 1.11 -42.87 -22.08
N GLN A 422 0.87 -42.36 -23.29
CA GLN A 422 -0.46 -41.98 -23.78
C GLN A 422 -1.36 -43.20 -24.05
N ALA A 423 -0.79 -44.29 -24.55
CA ALA A 423 -1.49 -45.56 -24.74
C ALA A 423 -1.77 -46.25 -23.39
N ARG A 424 -0.83 -46.19 -22.43
CA ARG A 424 -1.02 -46.71 -21.06
C ARG A 424 -2.20 -46.06 -20.35
N ARG A 425 -2.33 -44.73 -20.44
CA ARG A 425 -3.47 -43.98 -19.87
C ARG A 425 -4.81 -44.36 -20.48
N LYS A 426 -4.86 -44.60 -21.80
CA LYS A 426 -6.07 -45.07 -22.51
C LYS A 426 -6.45 -46.50 -22.11
N TYR A 427 -5.48 -47.37 -21.87
CA TYR A 427 -5.69 -48.75 -21.44
C TYR A 427 -6.21 -48.81 -19.99
N GLN A 428 -5.59 -48.06 -19.07
CA GLN A 428 -6.04 -47.95 -17.67
C GLN A 428 -7.47 -47.39 -17.55
N ARG A 429 -7.84 -46.41 -18.39
CA ARG A 429 -9.23 -45.89 -18.45
C ARG A 429 -10.25 -46.92 -18.93
N LYS A 430 -9.84 -47.90 -19.75
CA LYS A 430 -10.70 -48.97 -20.26
C LYS A 430 -10.78 -50.18 -19.32
N THR A 431 -9.75 -50.44 -18.52
CA THR A 431 -9.66 -51.62 -17.65
C THR A 431 -10.03 -51.33 -16.19
N SER A 432 -10.27 -50.08 -15.81
CA SER A 432 -10.77 -49.75 -14.48
C SER A 432 -12.27 -50.10 -14.40
N PRO A 433 -12.72 -50.89 -13.42
CA PRO A 433 -14.14 -51.17 -13.24
C PRO A 433 -14.91 -49.86 -13.06
N ARG A 434 -15.94 -49.62 -13.89
CA ARG A 434 -16.97 -48.64 -13.53
C ARG A 434 -17.61 -49.15 -12.24
N GLU A 435 -17.31 -48.52 -11.11
CA GLU A 435 -18.13 -48.63 -9.92
C GLU A 435 -19.56 -48.27 -10.33
N LYS A 436 -20.42 -49.29 -10.45
CA LYS A 436 -21.86 -49.11 -10.42
C LYS A 436 -22.18 -48.63 -9.01
N LYS A 437 -22.37 -47.33 -8.84
CA LYS A 437 -23.22 -46.83 -7.78
C LYS A 437 -24.64 -47.23 -8.15
N ASP A 438 -25.13 -48.27 -7.50
CA ASP A 438 -26.56 -48.48 -7.34
C ASP A 438 -27.12 -47.26 -6.60
N GLY A 439 -28.18 -46.67 -7.16
CA GLY A 439 -28.76 -45.42 -6.69
C GLY A 439 -30.02 -45.13 -7.47
N ASP A 440 -31.08 -45.79 -7.01
CA ASP A 440 -32.52 -45.56 -7.19
C ASP A 440 -33.01 -44.54 -8.23
N LEU A 441 -33.90 -45.08 -9.06
CA LEU A 441 -35.00 -44.35 -9.70
C LEU A 441 -35.91 -43.74 -8.62
N SER A 442 -35.96 -42.42 -8.52
CA SER A 442 -37.24 -41.72 -8.30
C SER A 442 -37.17 -40.25 -8.71
N GLY A 443 -38.08 -39.89 -9.62
CA GLY A 443 -38.81 -38.63 -9.56
C GLY A 443 -38.16 -37.36 -10.10
N ASN A 444 -38.76 -36.87 -11.19
CA ASN A 444 -39.11 -35.46 -11.41
C ASN A 444 -37.95 -34.48 -11.66
N ASP A 445 -38.04 -33.48 -12.52
CA ASP A 445 -38.97 -33.04 -13.55
C ASP A 445 -38.29 -31.77 -14.13
N ILE A 446 -38.61 -31.41 -15.37
CA ILE A 446 -38.86 -30.00 -15.77
C ILE A 446 -37.70 -28.99 -15.56
N HIS A 447 -36.96 -28.63 -16.61
CA HIS A 447 -37.34 -27.53 -17.52
C HIS A 447 -36.25 -27.23 -18.56
N SER A 448 -36.72 -27.08 -19.80
CA SER A 448 -36.04 -26.38 -20.87
C SER A 448 -36.08 -24.87 -20.65
N ARG A 449 -34.93 -24.20 -20.71
CA ARG A 449 -34.70 -23.00 -21.53
C ARG A 449 -33.23 -22.58 -21.48
#